data_AF-A0A1I3T2C5-F1
#
_entry.id   AF-A0A1I3T2C5-F1
#
_cell.length_a   1.000
_cell.length_b   1.000
_cell.length_c   1.000
_cell.angle_alpha   90.00
_cell.angle_beta   90.00
_cell.angle_gamma   90.00
#
_symmetry.space_group_name_H-M   'P 1'
#
loop_
_entity.id
_entity.type
_entity.pdbx_description
1 polymer ?
#
loop_
_entity_poly.entity_id
_entity_poly.type
_entity_poly.pdbx_seq_one_letter_code
_entity_poly.pdbx_strand_id
1 'polypeptide(L)'
;MYPFPPPVYGTRDVLLIAGIPGLLLAAWASWLLRPKRKASNWDPAVWAMGSNFVIFCVGVFTLALYRYLKVGNLPYALLVELILSALVTLALLVRVWRQKAGLWMAFVNLIPLAVFYLWLFSPSMIHPMEAARRSQCKNNLKQIGLAMHNYNDVYRTFPLHAGGAPPRSWRVELLPYHEQKALYESYRQSEAWDSPQNRIIGQTLVPNYICPTAKLLQGVSDETGAVWTSYAVAVGAEAIFEANRTRTMREIPDGSSNTIMVVEACGQRIVWTEPRDLPLASTPLGINLPGPAEFQSDGLMSSYHRGSTQVLLADGSARWLSDETSPEVLKQMLQVNDGAPEEF
;
A
#
# COMPACT_ATOMS: atom_id res chain seq x y z
N MET A 1 0.39 24.18 4.96
CA MET A 1 0.62 22.75 5.21
C MET A 1 -0.65 22.00 4.84
N TYR A 2 -0.70 21.41 3.64
CA TYR A 2 -1.88 20.69 3.14
C TYR A 2 -2.14 19.49 4.07
N PRO A 3 -3.28 19.41 4.78
CA PRO A 3 -3.47 18.35 5.75
C PRO A 3 -3.92 17.12 4.97
N PHE A 4 -2.99 16.23 4.62
CA PHE A 4 -3.36 14.86 4.23
C PHE A 4 -4.05 14.22 5.44
N PRO A 5 -5.37 13.94 5.38
CA PRO A 5 -6.08 13.34 6.50
C PRO A 5 -5.60 11.91 6.76
N PRO A 6 -5.76 11.40 7.99
CA PRO A 6 -5.39 10.03 8.31
C PRO A 6 -6.22 9.02 7.48
N PRO A 7 -5.65 7.87 7.08
CA PRO A 7 -6.32 6.90 6.22
C PRO A 7 -7.54 6.25 6.91
N VAL A 8 -8.68 6.23 6.21
CA VAL A 8 -9.91 5.54 6.63
C VAL A 8 -9.96 4.17 5.94
N TYR A 9 -10.02 3.09 6.71
CA TYR A 9 -10.08 1.72 6.18
C TYR A 9 -11.54 1.23 6.04
N GLY A 10 -11.87 0.63 4.89
CA GLY A 10 -13.22 0.19 4.53
C GLY A 10 -13.64 -1.16 5.13
N THR A 11 -14.95 -1.34 5.27
CA THR A 11 -15.68 -2.40 5.99
C THR A 11 -15.69 -3.80 5.36
N ARG A 12 -15.12 -3.99 4.17
CA ARG A 12 -15.25 -5.25 3.40
C ARG A 12 -14.42 -6.43 3.92
N ASP A 13 -13.33 -6.18 4.64
CA ASP A 13 -12.48 -7.25 5.18
C ASP A 13 -13.08 -7.95 6.42
N VAL A 14 -14.21 -7.45 6.93
CA VAL A 14 -14.87 -7.95 8.14
C VAL A 14 -15.62 -9.27 7.91
N LEU A 15 -16.11 -9.51 6.69
CA LEU A 15 -16.97 -10.66 6.39
C LEU A 15 -16.21 -11.99 6.28
N LEU A 16 -14.97 -11.98 5.78
CA LEU A 16 -14.15 -13.19 5.62
C LEU A 16 -13.59 -13.70 6.96
N ILE A 17 -13.40 -12.82 7.93
CA ILE A 17 -12.82 -13.15 9.25
C ILE A 17 -13.88 -13.69 10.22
N ALA A 18 -15.16 -13.37 10.01
CA ALA A 18 -16.27 -13.85 10.86
C ALA A 18 -16.86 -15.21 10.43
N GLY A 19 -16.68 -15.62 9.17
CA GLY A 19 -17.30 -16.83 8.62
C GLY A 19 -16.73 -18.15 9.16
N ILE A 20 -15.40 -18.22 9.31
CA ILE A 20 -14.71 -19.45 9.77
C ILE A 20 -15.02 -19.74 11.26
N PRO A 21 -15.01 -18.76 12.19
CA PRO A 21 -15.44 -18.96 13.57
C PRO A 21 -16.92 -19.35 13.69
N GLY A 22 -17.80 -18.78 12.86
CA GLY A 22 -19.22 -19.12 12.84
C GLY A 22 -19.51 -20.57 12.42
N LEU A 23 -18.76 -21.11 11.46
CA LEU A 23 -18.86 -22.50 11.02
C LEU A 23 -18.33 -23.48 12.07
N LEU A 24 -17.24 -23.11 12.77
CA LEU A 24 -16.74 -23.87 13.92
C LEU A 24 -17.74 -23.85 15.09
N LEU A 25 -18.41 -22.72 15.34
CA LEU A 25 -19.50 -22.60 16.31
C LEU A 25 -20.70 -23.50 15.96
N ALA A 26 -21.10 -23.56 14.69
CA ALA A 26 -22.22 -24.40 14.24
C ALA A 26 -21.90 -25.90 14.35
N ALA A 27 -20.70 -26.32 13.96
CA ALA A 27 -20.22 -27.70 14.13
C ALA A 27 -20.15 -28.09 15.61
N TRP A 28 -19.77 -27.15 16.47
CA TRP A 28 -19.65 -27.36 17.92
C TRP A 28 -21.02 -27.39 18.63
N ALA A 29 -21.94 -26.49 18.28
CA ALA A 29 -23.33 -26.52 18.76
C ALA A 29 -24.05 -27.82 18.35
N SER A 30 -23.79 -28.31 17.13
CA SER A 30 -24.31 -29.59 16.65
C SER A 30 -23.80 -30.78 17.48
N TRP A 31 -22.55 -30.76 17.96
CA TRP A 31 -21.99 -31.81 18.82
C TRP A 31 -22.53 -31.76 20.25
N LEU A 32 -22.81 -30.57 20.79
CA LEU A 32 -23.40 -30.33 22.10
C LEU A 32 -24.86 -30.76 22.20
N LEU A 33 -25.63 -30.55 21.13
CA LEU A 33 -27.04 -30.91 21.04
C LEU A 33 -27.27 -32.41 20.77
N ARG A 34 -26.22 -33.20 20.55
CA ARG A 34 -26.35 -34.65 20.44
C ARG A 34 -26.75 -35.21 21.82
N PRO A 35 -27.86 -35.96 21.92
CA PRO A 35 -28.31 -36.54 23.18
C PRO A 35 -27.28 -37.55 23.70
N LYS A 36 -26.44 -37.13 24.65
CA LYS A 36 -25.47 -38.02 25.30
C LYS A 36 -26.17 -38.77 26.43
N ARG A 37 -26.41 -40.06 26.20
CA ARG A 37 -26.92 -40.98 27.22
C ARG A 37 -25.87 -41.07 28.34
N LYS A 38 -26.10 -40.37 29.46
CA LYS A 38 -25.39 -40.44 30.76
C LYS A 38 -24.12 -39.56 30.95
N ALA A 39 -24.19 -38.25 30.70
CA ALA A 39 -23.22 -37.33 31.33
C ALA A 39 -23.80 -36.83 32.67
N SER A 40 -23.10 -37.09 33.78
CA SER A 40 -23.44 -36.55 35.11
C SER A 40 -23.24 -35.04 35.12
N ASN A 41 -24.16 -34.28 35.74
CA ASN A 41 -24.12 -32.81 35.85
C ASN A 41 -22.85 -32.23 36.53
N TRP A 42 -21.96 -33.09 37.02
CA TRP A 42 -20.72 -32.76 37.72
C TRP A 42 -19.45 -33.16 36.97
N ASP A 43 -19.53 -33.45 35.66
CA ASP A 43 -18.34 -33.78 34.88
C ASP A 43 -17.43 -32.53 34.75
N PRO A 44 -16.22 -32.54 35.34
CA PRO A 44 -15.31 -31.40 35.32
C PRO A 44 -14.95 -30.98 33.89
N ALA A 45 -14.98 -31.91 32.92
CA ALA A 45 -14.69 -31.61 31.52
C ALA A 45 -15.78 -30.74 30.87
N VAL A 46 -17.06 -30.99 31.19
CA VAL A 46 -18.20 -30.21 30.66
C VAL A 46 -18.16 -28.78 31.19
N TRP A 47 -17.80 -28.60 32.47
CA TRP A 47 -17.70 -27.29 33.10
C TRP A 47 -16.46 -26.51 32.67
N ALA A 48 -15.30 -27.17 32.50
CA ALA A 48 -14.09 -26.53 31.97
C ALA A 48 -14.28 -26.06 30.51
N MET A 49 -15.01 -26.84 29.70
CA MET A 49 -15.38 -26.41 28.35
C MET A 49 -16.38 -25.25 28.36
N GLY A 50 -17.36 -25.26 29.28
CA GLY A 50 -18.29 -24.14 29.46
C GLY A 50 -17.59 -22.84 29.85
N SER A 51 -16.62 -22.90 30.78
CA SER A 51 -15.84 -21.71 31.15
C SER A 51 -14.96 -21.20 30.03
N ASN A 52 -14.31 -22.09 29.27
CA ASN A 52 -13.51 -21.70 28.10
C ASN A 52 -14.37 -21.09 26.99
N PHE A 53 -15.61 -21.58 26.82
CA PHE A 53 -16.57 -20.99 25.90
C PHE A 53 -17.01 -19.59 26.32
N VAL A 54 -17.25 -19.35 27.60
CA VAL A 54 -17.56 -18.00 28.11
C VAL A 54 -16.38 -17.06 27.90
N ILE A 55 -15.15 -17.49 28.19
CA ILE A 55 -13.93 -16.69 27.97
C ILE A 55 -13.76 -16.38 26.48
N PHE A 56 -13.99 -17.34 25.61
CA PHE A 56 -13.92 -17.15 24.16
C PHE A 56 -15.01 -16.17 23.67
N CYS A 57 -16.26 -16.34 24.09
CA CYS A 57 -17.37 -15.46 23.72
C CYS A 57 -17.16 -14.03 24.23
N VAL A 58 -16.65 -13.86 25.45
CA VAL A 58 -16.27 -12.55 26.00
C VAL A 58 -15.13 -11.97 25.18
N GLY A 59 -14.06 -12.72 24.90
CA GLY A 59 -12.95 -12.23 24.08
C GLY A 59 -13.36 -11.82 22.66
N VAL A 60 -14.24 -12.58 22.01
CA VAL A 60 -14.78 -12.26 20.68
C VAL A 60 -15.69 -11.04 20.73
N PHE A 61 -16.55 -10.92 21.75
CA PHE A 61 -17.43 -9.77 21.93
C PHE A 61 -16.63 -8.50 22.26
N THR A 62 -15.61 -8.59 23.10
CA THR A 62 -14.68 -7.50 23.42
C THR A 62 -13.89 -7.05 22.20
N LEU A 63 -13.44 -7.96 21.33
CA LEU A 63 -12.76 -7.61 20.08
C LEU A 63 -13.71 -6.94 19.08
N ALA A 64 -14.95 -7.42 18.98
CA ALA A 64 -15.98 -6.81 18.14
C ALA A 64 -16.35 -5.39 18.63
N LEU A 65 -16.49 -5.22 19.96
CA LEU A 65 -16.79 -3.94 20.59
C LEU A 65 -15.61 -2.96 20.49
N TYR A 66 -14.37 -3.41 20.70
CA TYR A 66 -13.14 -2.63 20.50
C TYR A 66 -13.00 -2.12 19.06
N ARG A 67 -13.35 -2.96 18.07
CA ARG A 67 -13.34 -2.57 16.65
C ARG A 67 -14.49 -1.62 16.29
N TYR A 68 -15.64 -1.74 16.95
CA TYR A 68 -16.80 -0.86 16.78
C TYR A 68 -16.59 0.53 17.41
N LEU A 69 -15.90 0.60 18.56
CA LEU A 69 -15.69 1.83 19.34
C LEU A 69 -14.42 2.62 18.96
N LYS A 70 -13.87 2.42 17.75
CA LYS A 70 -12.75 3.21 17.21
C LYS A 70 -13.16 4.65 16.84
N VAL A 71 -13.81 5.35 17.78
CA VAL A 71 -14.05 6.79 17.79
C VAL A 71 -13.62 7.33 19.15
N GLY A 72 -12.34 7.71 19.27
CA GLY A 72 -12.01 8.99 19.89
C GLY A 72 -11.48 9.07 21.32
N ASN A 73 -11.64 8.12 22.26
CA ASN A 73 -10.98 8.27 23.58
C ASN A 73 -11.00 6.97 24.42
N LEU A 74 -9.84 6.38 24.73
CA LEU A 74 -9.77 4.98 25.18
C LEU A 74 -8.65 4.60 26.18
N PRO A 75 -8.45 5.28 27.34
CA PRO A 75 -7.69 4.66 28.44
C PRO A 75 -8.57 3.83 29.40
N TYR A 76 -9.83 4.21 29.63
CA TYR A 76 -10.63 3.63 30.72
C TYR A 76 -11.29 2.29 30.38
N ALA A 77 -11.79 2.11 29.16
CA ALA A 77 -12.42 0.85 28.75
C ALA A 77 -11.41 -0.31 28.71
N LEU A 78 -10.19 -0.04 28.24
CA LEU A 78 -9.11 -1.04 28.20
C LEU A 78 -8.64 -1.41 29.63
N LEU A 79 -8.61 -0.45 30.55
CA LEU A 79 -8.26 -0.67 31.95
C LEU A 79 -9.31 -1.55 32.66
N VAL A 80 -10.61 -1.25 32.47
CA VAL A 80 -11.70 -2.03 33.06
C VAL A 80 -11.69 -3.47 32.54
N GLU A 81 -11.42 -3.67 31.25
CA GLU A 81 -11.32 -5.01 30.64
C GLU A 81 -10.11 -5.81 31.14
N LEU A 82 -8.93 -5.17 31.28
CA LEU A 82 -7.76 -5.81 31.90
C LEU A 82 -8.03 -6.21 33.35
N ILE A 83 -8.78 -5.40 34.09
CA ILE A 83 -9.18 -5.71 35.47
C ILE A 83 -10.15 -6.90 35.49
N LEU A 84 -11.19 -6.90 34.63
CA LEU A 84 -12.16 -8.00 34.58
C LEU A 84 -11.51 -9.32 34.14
N SER A 85 -10.61 -9.30 33.15
CA SER A 85 -9.90 -10.49 32.70
C SER A 85 -8.93 -11.02 33.76
N ALA A 86 -8.24 -10.12 34.48
CA ALA A 86 -7.38 -10.48 35.62
C ALA A 86 -8.21 -11.08 36.77
N LEU A 87 -9.39 -10.53 37.07
CA LEU A 87 -10.29 -11.05 38.10
C LEU A 87 -10.84 -12.43 37.76
N VAL A 88 -11.24 -12.66 36.50
CA VAL A 88 -11.69 -13.98 36.03
C VAL A 88 -10.53 -14.98 36.07
N THR A 89 -9.34 -14.58 35.64
CA THR A 89 -8.15 -15.43 35.69
C THR A 89 -7.78 -15.80 37.13
N LEU A 90 -7.80 -14.82 38.05
CA LEU A 90 -7.54 -15.04 39.47
C LEU A 90 -8.61 -15.97 40.09
N ALA A 91 -9.88 -15.78 39.76
CA ALA A 91 -10.97 -16.64 40.24
C ALA A 91 -10.81 -18.09 39.76
N LEU A 92 -10.36 -18.29 38.51
CA LEU A 92 -10.07 -19.62 37.95
C LEU A 92 -8.85 -20.25 38.63
N LEU A 93 -7.76 -19.50 38.84
CA LEU A 93 -6.56 -19.97 39.54
C LEU A 93 -6.85 -20.38 40.99
N VAL A 94 -7.59 -19.55 41.74
CA VAL A 94 -8.02 -19.86 43.12
C VAL A 94 -8.90 -21.11 43.15
N ARG A 95 -9.75 -21.30 42.14
CA ARG A 95 -10.64 -22.46 42.05
C ARG A 95 -9.88 -23.74 41.70
N VAL A 96 -8.92 -23.69 40.77
CA VAL A 96 -8.02 -24.82 40.44
C VAL A 96 -7.20 -25.23 41.67
N TRP A 97 -6.67 -24.25 42.41
CA TRP A 97 -5.96 -24.48 43.67
C TRP A 97 -6.84 -25.18 44.72
N ARG A 98 -8.12 -24.81 44.81
CA ARG A 98 -9.09 -25.43 45.72
C ARG A 98 -9.52 -26.85 45.33
N GLN A 99 -9.54 -27.19 44.03
CA GLN A 99 -10.06 -28.49 43.59
C GLN A 99 -9.05 -29.65 43.65
N LYS A 100 -7.81 -29.42 44.12
CA LYS A 100 -6.71 -30.41 44.07
C LYS A 100 -6.62 -31.10 42.69
N ALA A 101 -7.00 -30.37 41.64
CA ALA A 101 -7.06 -30.90 40.30
C ALA A 101 -5.64 -30.99 39.75
N GLY A 102 -5.30 -32.14 39.18
CA GLY A 102 -3.94 -32.43 38.72
C GLY A 102 -3.42 -31.40 37.70
N LEU A 103 -2.08 -31.34 37.60
CA LEU A 103 -1.28 -30.41 36.79
C LEU A 103 -1.82 -30.18 35.35
N TRP A 104 -2.48 -31.17 34.77
CA TRP A 104 -3.07 -31.12 33.43
C TRP A 104 -4.16 -30.04 33.27
N MET A 105 -4.95 -29.76 34.30
CA MET A 105 -5.99 -28.72 34.26
C MET A 105 -5.41 -27.30 34.17
N ALA A 106 -4.21 -27.08 34.72
CA ALA A 106 -3.54 -25.79 34.59
C ALA A 106 -3.12 -25.53 33.14
N PHE A 107 -2.59 -26.53 32.44
CA PHE A 107 -2.19 -26.40 31.04
C PHE A 107 -3.36 -26.11 30.10
N VAL A 108 -4.52 -26.76 30.29
CA VAL A 108 -5.71 -26.56 29.45
C VAL A 108 -6.24 -25.13 29.53
N ASN A 109 -6.05 -24.44 30.65
CA ASN A 109 -6.50 -23.05 30.81
C ASN A 109 -5.40 -22.04 30.43
N LEU A 110 -4.15 -22.30 30.80
CA LEU A 110 -3.05 -21.34 30.63
C LEU A 110 -2.54 -21.28 29.19
N ILE A 111 -2.52 -22.40 28.46
CA ILE A 111 -1.98 -22.43 27.09
C ILE A 111 -2.85 -21.60 26.12
N PRO A 112 -4.19 -21.77 26.06
CA PRO A 112 -5.03 -20.94 25.18
C PRO A 112 -4.97 -19.45 25.56
N LEU A 113 -4.90 -19.15 26.86
CA LEU A 113 -4.78 -17.79 27.36
C LEU A 113 -3.43 -17.16 26.96
N ALA A 114 -2.33 -17.89 27.07
CA ALA A 114 -1.01 -17.44 26.63
C ALA A 114 -0.96 -17.22 25.11
N VAL A 115 -1.55 -18.12 24.31
CA VAL A 115 -1.66 -17.95 22.86
C VAL A 115 -2.49 -16.72 22.51
N PHE A 116 -3.59 -16.47 23.21
CA PHE A 116 -4.42 -15.28 23.05
C PHE A 116 -3.66 -13.99 23.38
N TYR A 117 -2.90 -13.97 24.48
CA TYR A 117 -2.07 -12.82 24.82
C TYR A 117 -0.92 -12.61 23.81
N LEU A 118 -0.21 -13.66 23.40
CA LEU A 118 0.81 -13.58 22.37
C LEU A 118 0.25 -13.06 21.03
N TRP A 119 -0.99 -13.41 20.71
CA TRP A 119 -1.69 -12.91 19.53
C TRP A 119 -2.13 -11.45 19.69
N LEU A 120 -2.64 -11.04 20.85
CA LEU A 120 -3.00 -9.66 21.18
C LEU A 120 -1.78 -8.72 21.19
N PHE A 121 -0.66 -9.18 21.75
CA PHE A 121 0.60 -8.46 21.80
C PHE A 121 1.45 -8.63 20.53
N SER A 122 0.96 -9.40 19.56
CA SER A 122 1.62 -9.49 18.25
C SER A 122 1.57 -8.12 17.59
N PRO A 123 2.73 -7.47 17.36
CA PRO A 123 2.80 -6.09 16.83
C PRO A 123 2.18 -5.92 15.43
N SER A 124 1.85 -7.03 14.78
CA SER A 124 1.30 -7.10 13.42
C SER A 124 -0.05 -6.40 13.24
N MET A 125 -0.73 -5.98 14.32
CA MET A 125 -2.09 -5.43 14.25
C MET A 125 -2.23 -3.93 14.55
N ILE A 126 -1.15 -3.18 14.82
CA ILE A 126 -1.26 -1.77 15.28
C ILE A 126 -0.29 -0.78 14.58
N HIS A 127 -0.05 -0.93 13.27
CA HIS A 127 0.61 0.14 12.51
C HIS A 127 -0.17 0.53 11.25
N PRO A 128 -0.55 1.81 11.08
CA PRO A 128 -0.67 2.38 9.75
C PRO A 128 0.73 2.28 9.12
N MET A 129 0.95 1.32 8.23
CA MET A 129 2.28 1.01 7.67
C MET A 129 2.71 2.06 6.63
N GLU A 130 2.75 3.32 7.03
CA GLU A 130 3.18 4.42 6.18
C GLU A 130 4.63 4.24 5.74
N ALA A 131 5.52 3.80 6.64
CA ALA A 131 6.88 3.45 6.30
C ALA A 131 6.98 2.29 5.28
N ALA A 132 6.11 1.27 5.38
CA ALA A 132 6.12 0.17 4.42
C ALA A 132 5.57 0.60 3.06
N ARG A 133 4.53 1.44 3.02
CA ARG A 133 4.01 2.01 1.77
C ARG A 133 5.04 2.90 1.08
N ARG A 134 5.76 3.72 1.85
CA ARG A 134 6.91 4.51 1.35
C ARG A 134 7.98 3.59 0.76
N SER A 135 8.34 2.53 1.48
CA SER A 135 9.29 1.52 1.00
C SER A 135 8.79 0.86 -0.30
N GLN A 136 7.49 0.61 -0.41
CA GLN A 136 6.87 0.07 -1.62
C GLN A 136 6.91 1.08 -2.78
N CYS A 137 6.67 2.38 -2.57
CA CYS A 137 6.87 3.39 -3.61
C CYS A 137 8.32 3.41 -4.11
N LYS A 138 9.27 3.35 -3.18
CA LYS A 138 10.69 3.23 -3.52
C LYS A 138 10.98 1.97 -4.34
N ASN A 139 10.38 0.84 -3.99
CA ASN A 139 10.52 -0.40 -4.74
C ASN A 139 9.89 -0.32 -6.13
N ASN A 140 8.71 0.29 -6.26
CA ASN A 140 8.06 0.53 -7.55
C ASN A 140 8.96 1.34 -8.50
N LEU A 141 9.55 2.43 -8.00
CA LEU A 141 10.54 3.21 -8.76
C LEU A 141 11.76 2.38 -9.16
N LYS A 142 12.29 1.55 -8.26
CA LYS A 142 13.40 0.62 -8.61
C LYS A 142 13.01 -0.38 -9.68
N GLN A 143 11.78 -0.91 -9.65
CA GLN A 143 11.28 -1.79 -10.71
C GLN A 143 11.16 -1.04 -12.03
N ILE A 144 10.68 0.20 -12.03
CA ILE A 144 10.63 1.08 -13.21
C ILE A 144 12.04 1.33 -13.75
N GLY A 145 13.01 1.64 -12.89
CA GLY A 145 14.40 1.82 -13.27
C GLY A 145 14.99 0.56 -13.91
N LEU A 146 14.78 -0.61 -13.30
CA LEU A 146 15.21 -1.87 -13.88
C LEU A 146 14.61 -2.09 -15.27
N ALA A 147 13.31 -1.81 -15.45
CA ALA A 147 12.65 -1.91 -16.75
C ALA A 147 13.21 -0.92 -17.78
N MET A 148 13.48 0.33 -17.39
CA MET A 148 14.12 1.34 -18.24
C MET A 148 15.52 0.93 -18.66
N HIS A 149 16.33 0.37 -17.75
CA HIS A 149 17.66 -0.14 -18.09
C HIS A 149 17.58 -1.35 -19.03
N ASN A 150 16.66 -2.30 -18.79
CA ASN A 150 16.46 -3.43 -19.70
C ASN A 150 15.99 -2.97 -21.09
N TYR A 151 15.14 -1.95 -21.17
CA TYR A 151 14.76 -1.32 -22.43
C TYR A 151 15.98 -0.69 -23.12
N ASN A 152 16.78 0.09 -22.37
CA ASN A 152 18.00 0.71 -22.89
C ASN A 152 19.05 -0.33 -23.31
N ASP A 153 19.13 -1.50 -22.69
CA ASP A 153 20.06 -2.56 -23.10
C ASP A 153 19.69 -3.14 -24.48
N VAL A 154 18.39 -3.23 -24.78
CA VAL A 154 17.87 -3.73 -26.06
C VAL A 154 17.91 -2.65 -27.14
N TYR A 155 17.39 -1.46 -26.86
CA TYR A 155 17.20 -0.39 -27.85
C TYR A 155 18.31 0.67 -27.85
N ARG A 156 19.26 0.59 -26.91
CA ARG A 156 20.38 1.55 -26.72
C ARG A 156 19.95 2.99 -26.43
N THR A 157 18.71 3.18 -26.03
CA THR A 157 18.11 4.47 -25.72
C THR A 157 16.95 4.31 -24.73
N PHE A 158 16.59 5.37 -24.02
CA PHE A 158 15.34 5.42 -23.26
C PHE A 158 14.12 5.53 -24.19
N PRO A 159 12.94 5.03 -23.79
CA PRO A 159 11.73 5.15 -24.58
C PRO A 159 11.30 6.62 -24.74
N LEU A 160 10.58 6.92 -25.83
CA LEU A 160 9.86 8.19 -25.96
C LEU A 160 8.77 8.26 -24.89
N HIS A 161 8.56 9.44 -24.29
CA HIS A 161 7.44 9.61 -23.35
C HIS A 161 6.08 9.38 -24.05
N ALA A 162 5.99 9.78 -25.32
CA ALA A 162 4.87 9.61 -26.22
C ALA A 162 5.38 9.08 -27.58
N GLY A 163 5.51 7.76 -27.71
CA GLY A 163 6.08 7.12 -28.92
C GLY A 163 5.03 6.53 -29.86
N GLY A 164 5.39 6.27 -31.12
CA GLY A 164 4.53 5.58 -32.08
C GLY A 164 3.52 6.46 -32.81
N ALA A 165 2.81 5.86 -33.77
CA ALA A 165 1.76 6.49 -34.55
C ALA A 165 0.54 5.55 -34.62
N PRO A 166 -0.51 5.77 -33.82
CA PRO A 166 -0.74 6.88 -32.89
C PRO A 166 0.15 6.83 -31.62
N PRO A 167 0.31 7.96 -30.91
CA PRO A 167 1.20 8.05 -29.75
C PRO A 167 0.70 7.21 -28.57
N ARG A 168 1.64 6.54 -27.87
CA ARG A 168 1.41 5.72 -26.68
C ARG A 168 2.44 6.01 -25.58
N SER A 169 2.03 5.79 -24.34
CA SER A 169 2.84 6.08 -23.15
C SER A 169 4.08 5.20 -23.07
N TRP A 170 5.20 5.75 -22.60
CA TRP A 170 6.42 4.97 -22.26
C TRP A 170 6.11 3.81 -21.30
N ARG A 171 5.12 3.98 -20.42
CA ARG A 171 4.65 2.96 -19.47
C ARG A 171 4.12 1.71 -20.16
N VAL A 172 3.56 1.85 -21.36
CA VAL A 172 3.13 0.70 -22.19
C VAL A 172 4.35 -0.03 -22.74
N GLU A 173 5.37 0.69 -23.22
CA GLU A 173 6.60 0.10 -23.76
C GLU A 173 7.42 -0.67 -22.73
N LEU A 174 7.29 -0.32 -21.44
CA LEU A 174 7.96 -1.02 -20.35
C LEU A 174 7.26 -2.29 -19.88
N LEU A 175 6.00 -2.56 -20.29
CA LEU A 175 5.24 -3.73 -19.82
C LEU A 175 5.98 -5.07 -20.01
N PRO A 176 6.64 -5.36 -21.16
CA PRO A 176 7.40 -6.60 -21.33
C PRO A 176 8.54 -6.77 -20.31
N TYR A 177 9.06 -5.66 -19.78
CA TYR A 177 10.16 -5.62 -18.80
C TYR A 177 9.67 -5.60 -17.34
N HIS A 178 8.35 -5.60 -17.13
CA HIS A 178 7.68 -5.68 -15.83
C HIS A 178 6.94 -7.02 -15.62
N GLU A 179 7.28 -8.05 -16.38
CA GLU A 179 6.54 -9.33 -16.42
C GLU A 179 5.07 -9.17 -16.85
N GLN A 180 4.73 -8.06 -17.52
CA GLN A 180 3.38 -7.75 -18.04
C GLN A 180 3.28 -8.00 -19.55
N LYS A 181 4.01 -9.00 -20.06
CA LYS A 181 4.06 -9.30 -21.51
C LYS A 181 2.68 -9.58 -22.11
N ALA A 182 1.84 -10.33 -21.41
CA ALA A 182 0.47 -10.62 -21.87
C ALA A 182 -0.41 -9.36 -21.98
N LEU A 183 -0.20 -8.37 -21.10
CA LEU A 183 -0.88 -7.08 -21.16
C LEU A 183 -0.37 -6.21 -22.31
N TYR A 184 0.92 -6.31 -22.63
CA TYR A 184 1.51 -5.64 -23.80
C TYR A 184 0.96 -6.21 -25.11
N GLU A 185 0.85 -7.55 -25.21
CA GLU A 185 0.34 -8.23 -26.39
C GLU A 185 -1.16 -7.96 -26.65
N SER A 186 -1.93 -7.67 -25.61
CA SER A 186 -3.35 -7.30 -25.74
C SER A 186 -3.57 -5.83 -26.13
N TYR A 187 -2.57 -4.97 -25.95
CA TYR A 187 -2.62 -3.57 -26.34
C TYR A 187 -2.52 -3.41 -27.86
N ARG A 188 -3.49 -2.73 -28.47
CA ARG A 188 -3.51 -2.49 -29.92
C ARG A 188 -2.61 -1.32 -30.28
N GLN A 189 -1.38 -1.64 -30.69
CA GLN A 189 -0.35 -0.65 -31.02
C GLN A 189 -0.68 0.25 -32.21
N SER A 190 -1.59 -0.16 -33.08
CA SER A 190 -2.06 0.60 -34.25
C SER A 190 -3.20 1.58 -33.93
N GLU A 191 -3.72 1.57 -32.70
CA GLU A 191 -4.85 2.38 -32.27
C GLU A 191 -4.44 3.32 -31.13
N ALA A 192 -5.15 4.44 -30.99
CA ALA A 192 -4.83 5.43 -29.96
C ALA A 192 -5.02 4.84 -28.56
N TRP A 193 -4.35 5.40 -27.56
CA TRP A 193 -4.44 4.95 -26.17
C TRP A 193 -5.88 4.97 -25.63
N ASP A 194 -6.71 5.87 -26.15
CA ASP A 194 -8.11 6.04 -25.81
C ASP A 194 -9.06 5.40 -26.85
N SER A 195 -8.59 4.48 -27.69
CA SER A 195 -9.51 3.67 -28.51
C SER A 195 -10.41 2.81 -27.61
N PRO A 196 -11.61 2.39 -28.07
CA PRO A 196 -12.49 1.54 -27.26
C PRO A 196 -11.81 0.28 -26.71
N GLN A 197 -10.89 -0.32 -27.48
CA GLN A 197 -10.11 -1.48 -27.10
C GLN A 197 -9.02 -1.14 -26.08
N ASN A 198 -8.24 -0.08 -26.32
CA ASN A 198 -7.14 0.30 -25.44
C ASN A 198 -7.61 0.94 -24.13
N ARG A 199 -8.81 1.54 -24.09
CA ARG A 199 -9.44 2.01 -22.85
C ARG A 199 -9.66 0.87 -21.85
N ILE A 200 -10.05 -0.31 -22.32
CA ILE A 200 -10.22 -1.50 -21.47
C ILE A 200 -8.88 -1.91 -20.85
N ILE A 201 -7.79 -1.83 -21.63
CA ILE A 201 -6.44 -2.10 -21.12
C ILE A 201 -6.07 -1.08 -20.04
N GLY A 202 -6.38 0.20 -20.25
CA GLY A 202 -6.16 1.29 -19.28
C GLY A 202 -6.87 1.10 -17.94
N GLN A 203 -7.89 0.24 -17.84
CA GLN A 203 -8.57 -0.12 -16.59
C GLN A 203 -7.79 -1.15 -15.76
N THR A 204 -6.73 -1.75 -16.33
CA THR A 204 -5.91 -2.75 -15.64
C THR A 204 -5.00 -2.07 -14.62
N LEU A 205 -5.03 -2.57 -13.38
CA LEU A 205 -4.17 -2.09 -12.32
C LEU A 205 -2.77 -2.68 -12.46
N VAL A 206 -1.78 -1.85 -12.82
CA VAL A 206 -0.37 -2.22 -12.81
C VAL A 206 0.27 -1.76 -11.49
N PRO A 207 0.61 -2.66 -10.55
CA PRO A 207 1.06 -2.28 -9.21
C PRO A 207 2.29 -1.36 -9.20
N ASN A 208 3.21 -1.57 -10.16
CA ASN A 208 4.45 -0.79 -10.28
C ASN A 208 4.19 0.68 -10.65
N TYR A 209 3.01 1.03 -11.17
CA TYR A 209 2.67 2.39 -11.58
C TYR A 209 1.85 3.17 -10.56
N ILE A 210 1.59 2.61 -9.38
CA ILE A 210 0.65 3.19 -8.40
C ILE A 210 1.29 3.23 -7.02
N CYS A 211 1.18 4.39 -6.38
CA CYS A 211 1.44 4.56 -4.95
C CYS A 211 0.38 3.79 -4.15
N PRO A 212 0.75 2.85 -3.24
CA PRO A 212 -0.21 2.07 -2.46
C PRO A 212 -1.09 2.94 -1.55
N THR A 213 -0.65 4.16 -1.20
CA THR A 213 -1.44 5.13 -0.44
C THR A 213 -2.58 5.74 -1.28
N ALA A 214 -2.42 5.87 -2.60
CA ALA A 214 -3.45 6.41 -3.50
C ALA A 214 -4.77 5.64 -3.38
N LYS A 215 -4.68 4.29 -3.30
CA LYS A 215 -5.83 3.39 -3.14
C LYS A 215 -6.65 3.66 -1.89
N LEU A 216 -6.04 4.22 -0.85
CA LEU A 216 -6.67 4.44 0.45
C LEU A 216 -7.31 5.83 0.56
N LEU A 217 -6.83 6.80 -0.23
CA LEU A 217 -7.23 8.20 -0.08
C LEU A 217 -8.34 8.60 -1.07
N GLN A 218 -8.17 8.33 -2.35
CA GLN A 218 -9.05 8.88 -3.39
C GLN A 218 -9.61 7.82 -4.36
N GLY A 219 -9.13 6.57 -4.26
CA GLY A 219 -9.28 5.62 -5.35
C GLY A 219 -8.24 5.88 -6.44
N VAL A 220 -8.10 4.95 -7.38
CA VAL A 220 -7.03 4.97 -8.39
C VAL A 220 -7.55 5.04 -9.82
N SER A 221 -8.84 5.32 -10.01
CA SER A 221 -9.46 5.29 -11.33
C SER A 221 -10.45 6.42 -11.52
N ASP A 222 -10.61 6.85 -12.77
CA ASP A 222 -11.63 7.82 -13.17
C ASP A 222 -13.04 7.20 -13.25
N GLU A 223 -14.02 8.01 -13.69
CA GLU A 223 -15.42 7.61 -13.86
C GLU A 223 -15.62 6.48 -14.88
N THR A 224 -14.66 6.30 -15.79
CA THR A 224 -14.65 5.23 -16.81
C THR A 224 -13.93 3.96 -16.32
N GLY A 225 -13.35 3.99 -15.11
CA GLY A 225 -12.53 2.94 -14.54
C GLY A 225 -11.07 2.96 -15.00
N ALA A 226 -10.66 3.93 -15.82
CA ALA A 226 -9.28 4.03 -16.29
C ALA A 226 -8.35 4.39 -15.13
N VAL A 227 -7.25 3.64 -14.99
CA VAL A 227 -6.40 3.69 -13.80
C VAL A 227 -5.36 4.80 -13.93
N TRP A 228 -5.28 5.67 -12.92
CA TRP A 228 -4.26 6.70 -12.84
C TRP A 228 -2.93 6.13 -12.38
N THR A 229 -1.85 6.73 -12.89
CA THR A 229 -0.48 6.48 -12.41
C THR A 229 -0.08 7.47 -11.32
N SER A 230 0.85 7.05 -10.47
CA SER A 230 1.51 7.88 -9.46
C SER A 230 2.95 8.26 -9.82
N TYR A 231 3.44 7.86 -11.01
CA TYR A 231 4.80 8.13 -11.44
C TYR A 231 4.80 8.74 -12.84
N ALA A 232 5.60 9.77 -13.05
CA ALA A 232 5.69 10.50 -14.31
C ALA A 232 7.12 10.89 -14.63
N VAL A 233 7.34 11.30 -15.87
CA VAL A 233 8.64 11.85 -16.32
C VAL A 233 8.52 13.35 -16.56
N ALA A 234 9.61 14.08 -16.36
CA ALA A 234 9.71 15.44 -16.84
C ALA A 234 10.05 15.43 -18.34
N VAL A 235 9.33 16.25 -19.11
CA VAL A 235 9.47 16.32 -20.57
C VAL A 235 9.99 17.69 -20.97
N GLY A 236 11.07 17.73 -21.74
CA GLY A 236 11.61 18.98 -22.26
C GLY A 236 12.97 18.78 -22.93
N ALA A 237 13.41 19.75 -23.73
CA ALA A 237 14.68 19.67 -24.46
C ALA A 237 15.90 19.43 -23.54
N GLU A 238 15.83 19.87 -22.29
CA GLU A 238 16.90 19.71 -21.30
C GLU A 238 16.69 18.50 -20.38
N ALA A 239 15.51 17.87 -20.36
CA ALA A 239 15.20 16.70 -19.52
C ALA A 239 15.45 15.38 -20.27
N ILE A 240 15.68 14.27 -19.55
CA ILE A 240 15.97 12.95 -20.16
C ILE A 240 14.97 12.58 -21.27
N PHE A 241 13.69 12.91 -21.07
CA PHE A 241 12.62 12.63 -22.02
C PHE A 241 12.28 13.87 -22.84
N GLU A 242 12.34 13.74 -24.17
CA GLU A 242 11.96 14.77 -25.13
C GLU A 242 10.74 14.34 -25.95
N ALA A 243 10.02 15.31 -26.51
CA ALA A 243 8.82 15.06 -27.30
C ALA A 243 9.10 14.30 -28.62
N ASN A 244 10.21 14.64 -29.29
CA ASN A 244 10.46 14.23 -30.67
C ASN A 244 11.71 13.36 -30.86
N ARG A 245 12.45 13.06 -29.80
CA ARG A 245 13.62 12.18 -29.87
C ARG A 245 13.83 11.40 -28.59
N THR A 246 14.43 10.23 -28.74
CA THR A 246 14.91 9.44 -27.61
C THR A 246 16.30 9.93 -27.20
N ARG A 247 16.64 9.70 -25.93
CA ARG A 247 17.96 10.02 -25.38
C ARG A 247 18.67 8.77 -24.88
N THR A 248 19.96 8.68 -25.12
CA THR A 248 20.80 7.59 -24.64
C THR A 248 21.39 7.91 -23.26
N MET A 249 21.80 6.89 -22.49
CA MET A 249 22.49 7.09 -21.21
C MET A 249 23.75 7.98 -21.32
N ARG A 250 24.43 7.97 -22.49
CA ARG A 250 25.65 8.77 -22.72
C ARG A 250 25.37 10.26 -22.90
N GLU A 251 24.13 10.62 -23.21
CA GLU A 251 23.69 12.01 -23.37
C GLU A 251 23.22 12.60 -22.01
N ILE A 252 23.78 12.12 -20.90
CA ILE A 252 23.57 12.62 -19.54
C ILE A 252 24.92 13.04 -18.93
N PRO A 253 25.51 14.18 -19.38
CA PRO A 253 26.83 14.62 -18.94
C PRO A 253 26.93 14.97 -17.45
N ASP A 254 25.86 15.42 -16.79
CA ASP A 254 25.87 15.70 -15.34
C ASP A 254 25.96 14.43 -14.46
N GLY A 255 25.88 13.26 -15.11
CA GLY A 255 26.01 11.96 -14.49
C GLY A 255 24.66 11.32 -14.17
N SER A 256 24.56 10.01 -14.44
CA SER A 256 23.32 9.26 -14.23
C SER A 256 22.88 9.20 -12.76
N SER A 257 23.80 9.38 -11.82
CA SER A 257 23.53 9.39 -10.37
C SER A 257 23.06 10.73 -9.83
N ASN A 258 22.97 11.76 -10.67
CA ASN A 258 22.56 13.12 -10.29
C ASN A 258 21.29 13.57 -11.02
N THR A 259 21.03 13.02 -12.21
CA THR A 259 19.83 13.35 -12.99
C THR A 259 18.64 12.46 -12.65
N ILE A 260 17.50 13.09 -12.33
CA ILE A 260 16.20 12.46 -12.10
C ILE A 260 15.62 11.97 -13.43
N MET A 261 15.29 10.68 -13.48
CA MET A 261 14.62 10.01 -14.59
C MET A 261 13.10 9.99 -14.42
N VAL A 262 12.61 9.56 -13.25
CA VAL A 262 11.17 9.41 -12.97
C VAL A 262 10.85 10.01 -11.61
N VAL A 263 9.74 10.72 -11.52
CA VAL A 263 9.26 11.35 -10.28
C VAL A 263 7.99 10.67 -9.79
N GLU A 264 7.82 10.58 -8.47
CA GLU A 264 6.48 10.40 -7.90
C GLU A 264 5.67 11.69 -8.15
N ALA A 265 4.51 11.52 -8.79
CA ALA A 265 3.62 12.57 -9.28
C ALA A 265 2.16 12.21 -8.95
N CYS A 266 1.90 12.00 -7.66
CA CYS A 266 0.57 11.68 -7.15
C CYS A 266 -0.45 12.79 -7.42
N GLY A 267 -1.66 12.43 -7.81
CA GLY A 267 -2.74 13.40 -8.01
C GLY A 267 -2.72 14.16 -9.35
N GLN A 268 -1.83 13.80 -10.28
CA GLN A 268 -1.79 14.37 -11.65
C GLN A 268 -2.91 13.85 -12.58
N ARG A 269 -3.64 12.82 -12.14
CA ARG A 269 -4.74 12.16 -12.88
C ARG A 269 -4.36 11.76 -14.32
N ILE A 270 -3.12 11.35 -14.51
CA ILE A 270 -2.64 10.77 -15.78
C ILE A 270 -3.07 9.31 -15.82
N VAL A 271 -3.80 8.89 -16.86
CA VAL A 271 -4.08 7.47 -17.07
C VAL A 271 -2.78 6.78 -17.48
N TRP A 272 -2.46 5.61 -16.93
CA TRP A 272 -1.14 5.02 -17.16
C TRP A 272 -0.85 4.67 -18.64
N THR A 273 -1.87 4.50 -19.49
CA THR A 273 -1.73 4.32 -20.95
C THR A 273 -1.67 5.63 -21.73
N GLU A 274 -2.01 6.75 -21.11
CA GLU A 274 -2.03 8.07 -21.72
C GLU A 274 -0.59 8.54 -22.03
N PRO A 275 -0.30 9.00 -23.26
CA PRO A 275 1.01 9.56 -23.65
C PRO A 275 1.19 10.99 -23.14
N ARG A 276 0.76 11.27 -21.91
CA ARG A 276 0.89 12.56 -21.24
C ARG A 276 1.81 12.42 -20.03
N ASP A 277 2.72 13.35 -19.92
CA ASP A 277 3.65 13.49 -18.80
C ASP A 277 3.84 14.99 -18.49
N LEU A 278 4.86 15.38 -17.73
CA LEU A 278 4.94 16.71 -17.11
C LEU A 278 5.94 17.61 -17.87
N PRO A 279 5.49 18.62 -18.63
CA PRO A 279 6.41 19.47 -19.37
C PRO A 279 7.18 20.40 -18.43
N LEU A 280 8.52 20.29 -18.43
CA LEU A 280 9.40 21.04 -17.53
C LEU A 280 9.25 22.56 -17.66
N ALA A 281 8.91 23.05 -18.86
CA ALA A 281 8.76 24.47 -19.14
C ALA A 281 7.46 25.10 -18.62
N SER A 282 6.40 24.29 -18.41
CA SER A 282 5.07 24.80 -18.05
C SER A 282 4.54 24.27 -16.73
N THR A 283 5.13 23.20 -16.19
CA THR A 283 4.72 22.64 -14.90
C THR A 283 5.47 23.34 -13.76
N PRO A 284 4.77 23.90 -12.75
CA PRO A 284 5.40 24.49 -11.58
C PRO A 284 6.41 23.57 -10.89
N LEU A 285 7.61 24.09 -10.62
CA LEU A 285 8.66 23.38 -9.92
C LEU A 285 8.46 23.49 -8.42
N GLY A 286 8.20 22.36 -7.79
CA GLY A 286 8.01 22.22 -6.36
C GLY A 286 7.42 20.85 -6.03
N ILE A 287 7.54 20.47 -4.76
CA ILE A 287 7.01 19.21 -4.24
C ILE A 287 5.71 19.50 -3.48
N ASN A 288 4.65 18.74 -3.78
CA ASN A 288 3.34 18.87 -3.13
C ASN A 288 2.74 20.29 -3.18
N LEU A 289 2.97 21.00 -4.30
CA LEU A 289 2.31 22.29 -4.54
C LEU A 289 0.79 22.12 -4.55
N PRO A 290 0.01 23.11 -4.09
CA PRO A 290 -1.44 23.03 -4.05
C PRO A 290 -2.00 22.81 -5.47
N GLY A 291 -2.99 21.92 -5.58
CA GLY A 291 -3.73 21.68 -6.82
C GLY A 291 -5.20 22.10 -6.71
N PRO A 292 -6.02 21.83 -7.74
CA PRO A 292 -7.40 22.30 -7.83
C PRO A 292 -8.35 21.66 -6.80
N ALA A 293 -7.95 20.56 -6.15
CA ALA A 293 -8.74 19.85 -5.16
C ALA A 293 -7.87 19.04 -4.21
N GLU A 294 -8.50 18.44 -3.20
CA GLU A 294 -7.83 17.53 -2.25
C GLU A 294 -7.16 16.36 -2.98
N PHE A 295 -5.98 15.97 -2.52
CA PHE A 295 -5.13 14.90 -3.09
C PHE A 295 -4.65 15.12 -4.53
N GLN A 296 -4.77 16.36 -5.04
CA GLN A 296 -4.22 16.78 -6.32
C GLN A 296 -3.12 17.84 -6.11
N SER A 297 -2.19 17.89 -7.04
CA SER A 297 -1.06 18.82 -7.02
C SER A 297 -0.81 19.38 -8.41
N ASP A 298 -0.52 20.67 -8.49
CA ASP A 298 -0.07 21.30 -9.75
C ASP A 298 1.46 21.21 -9.93
N GLY A 299 2.19 20.76 -8.91
CA GLY A 299 3.64 20.67 -8.93
C GLY A 299 4.13 19.47 -9.75
N LEU A 300 5.34 19.61 -10.30
CA LEU A 300 5.98 18.52 -11.06
C LEU A 300 6.15 17.26 -10.22
N MET A 301 6.34 17.41 -8.92
CA MET A 301 6.54 16.31 -7.99
C MET A 301 5.47 16.35 -6.89
N SER A 302 4.96 15.17 -6.54
CA SER A 302 3.95 15.07 -5.49
C SER A 302 3.86 13.64 -4.94
N SER A 303 3.66 13.53 -3.64
CA SER A 303 3.52 12.27 -2.93
C SER A 303 2.40 12.33 -1.91
N TYR A 304 1.70 11.22 -1.72
CA TYR A 304 0.78 11.05 -0.59
C TYR A 304 1.51 10.81 0.73
N HIS A 305 2.84 10.72 0.70
CA HIS A 305 3.70 10.59 1.85
C HIS A 305 4.15 11.98 2.34
N ARG A 306 3.80 12.32 3.60
CA ARG A 306 4.14 13.63 4.19
C ARG A 306 5.64 13.95 4.14
N GLY A 307 5.94 15.20 3.79
CA GLY A 307 7.25 15.84 3.92
C GLY A 307 8.20 15.62 2.75
N SER A 308 7.75 15.02 1.65
CA SER A 308 8.67 14.53 0.63
C SER A 308 8.06 14.01 -0.65
N THR A 309 8.93 13.67 -1.60
CA THR A 309 8.66 12.80 -2.74
C THR A 309 9.75 11.74 -2.92
N GLN A 310 9.45 10.63 -3.59
CA GLN A 310 10.45 9.69 -4.07
C GLN A 310 10.77 9.98 -5.54
N VAL A 311 12.04 9.92 -5.90
CA VAL A 311 12.51 10.07 -7.28
C VAL A 311 13.42 8.90 -7.66
N LEU A 312 13.41 8.55 -8.94
CA LEU A 312 14.33 7.61 -9.55
C LEU A 312 15.37 8.39 -10.33
N LEU A 313 16.65 8.12 -10.07
CA LEU A 313 17.76 8.69 -10.83
C LEU A 313 18.09 7.82 -12.05
N ALA A 314 18.82 8.40 -12.99
CA ALA A 314 19.16 7.74 -14.24
C ALA A 314 20.03 6.49 -14.08
N ASP A 315 20.72 6.33 -12.94
CA ASP A 315 21.48 5.14 -12.56
C ASP A 315 20.62 3.99 -11.98
N GLY A 316 19.31 4.20 -11.85
CA GLY A 316 18.36 3.24 -11.30
C GLY A 316 18.22 3.29 -9.77
N SER A 317 18.95 4.17 -9.09
CA SER A 317 18.81 4.39 -7.66
C SER A 317 17.56 5.23 -7.36
N ALA A 318 16.86 4.91 -6.28
CA ALA A 318 15.70 5.67 -5.82
C ALA A 318 16.07 6.49 -4.57
N ARG A 319 15.88 7.81 -4.66
CA ARG A 319 16.19 8.78 -3.60
C ARG A 319 14.92 9.47 -3.08
N TRP A 320 15.05 9.98 -1.87
CA TRP A 320 14.02 10.73 -1.19
C TRP A 320 14.39 12.21 -1.22
N LEU A 321 13.46 13.07 -1.64
CA LEU A 321 13.64 14.51 -1.66
C LEU A 321 12.65 15.15 -0.68
N SER A 322 13.17 16.05 0.15
CA SER A 322 12.35 16.84 1.09
C SER A 322 11.46 17.82 0.32
N ASP A 323 10.26 18.09 0.81
CA ASP A 323 9.40 19.14 0.25
C ASP A 323 9.92 20.56 0.49
N GLU A 324 11.00 20.71 1.26
CA GLU A 324 11.77 21.95 1.46
C GLU A 324 12.86 22.17 0.39
N THR A 325 13.08 21.22 -0.52
CA THR A 325 14.09 21.34 -1.59
C THR A 325 13.76 22.54 -2.50
N SER A 326 14.75 23.39 -2.78
CA SER A 326 14.53 24.60 -3.58
C SER A 326 14.13 24.25 -5.02
N PRO A 327 13.23 25.04 -5.66
CA PRO A 327 12.86 24.84 -7.05
C PRO A 327 14.05 24.86 -8.02
N GLU A 328 15.09 25.65 -7.72
CA GLU A 328 16.32 25.73 -8.51
C GLU A 328 17.07 24.40 -8.52
N VAL A 329 17.24 23.79 -7.34
CA VAL A 329 17.89 22.46 -7.21
C VAL A 329 17.06 21.39 -7.90
N LEU A 330 15.72 21.41 -7.73
CA LEU A 330 14.84 20.48 -8.45
C LEU A 330 14.98 20.63 -9.96
N LYS A 331 15.13 21.86 -10.47
CA LYS A 331 15.32 22.11 -11.91
C LYS A 331 16.61 21.48 -12.41
N GLN A 332 17.71 21.74 -11.71
CA GLN A 332 19.04 21.22 -12.01
C GLN A 332 19.02 19.69 -12.07
N MET A 333 18.48 19.03 -11.05
CA MET A 333 18.34 17.58 -11.02
C MET A 333 17.47 17.00 -12.14
N LEU A 334 16.55 17.77 -12.75
CA LEU A 334 15.71 17.32 -13.87
C LEU A 334 16.37 17.52 -15.24
N GLN A 335 17.43 18.34 -15.32
CA GLN A 335 18.18 18.60 -16.53
C GLN A 335 19.33 17.60 -16.69
N VAL A 336 19.72 17.30 -17.93
CA VAL A 336 20.86 16.39 -18.19
C VAL A 336 22.21 17.08 -18.29
N ASN A 337 22.20 18.40 -18.51
CA ASN A 337 23.39 19.22 -18.74
C ASN A 337 23.15 20.64 -18.22
N ASP A 338 23.16 20.81 -16.91
CA ASP A 338 23.15 22.10 -16.22
C ASP A 338 24.56 22.63 -15.94
N GLY A 339 25.59 21.78 -16.08
CA GLY A 339 26.99 22.13 -15.86
C GLY A 339 27.39 22.24 -14.38
N ALA A 340 26.57 21.77 -13.46
CA ALA A 340 26.80 21.80 -12.01
C ALA A 340 26.42 20.44 -11.38
N PRO A 341 27.32 19.43 -11.39
CA PRO A 341 27.06 18.17 -10.70
C PRO A 341 27.03 18.42 -9.19
N GLU A 342 25.85 18.61 -8.61
CA GLU A 342 25.71 18.75 -7.16
C GLU A 342 26.05 17.42 -6.47
N GLU A 343 27.02 17.44 -5.55
CA GLU A 343 27.32 16.33 -4.64
C GLU A 343 26.31 16.35 -3.49
N PHE A 344 25.31 15.46 -3.53
CA PHE A 344 24.30 15.27 -2.48
C PHE A 344 24.54 14.05 -1.59
#